data_AF-A0A1V5ZWZ5-F1
#
_entry.id   AF-A0A1V5ZWZ5-F1
#
_cell.length_a   1.000
_cell.length_b   1.000
_cell.length_c   1.000
_cell.angle_alpha   90.00
_cell.angle_beta   90.00
_cell.angle_gamma   90.00
#
_symmetry.space_group_name_H-M   'P 1'
#
loop_
_entity.id
_entity.type
_entity.pdbx_description
1 polymer ?
#
loop_
_entity_poly.entity_id
_entity_poly.type
_entity_poly.pdbx_seq_one_letter_code
_entity_poly.pdbx_strand_id
1 'polypeptide(L)'
;MKKMILILFLAVLVILPAPPGRAEAAMSYEELLEVYSRKFENRPKAEALRSTLLEMAWDSGGPTLLGSIKDPGLPPEQRAANGLKLIEVLFPNGDPARWERVSGFWSGPMIPKPLAAFDAVFFTVMALLEMDRPEAPWVAQDLLQALRSSSAAALLALRTAPAEYPWIVGALEKGTGLPPLGGWPRGKVRGKLPFAHPVRSVITETQAQSRDMQFLNSAGQPAPGGPYAWDRDRGRVYRVIEPSDDQYWWILPD
;
A
#
# COMPACT_ATOMS: atom_id res chain seq x y z
N MET A 1 -50.10 -35.18 53.08
CA MET A 1 -50.61 -33.85 53.49
C MET A 1 -49.47 -32.85 53.30
N LYS A 2 -49.56 -32.00 52.26
CA LYS A 2 -49.79 -30.54 52.37
C LYS A 2 -48.51 -29.80 52.82
N LYS A 3 -47.87 -28.88 52.08
CA LYS A 3 -48.19 -28.02 50.92
C LYS A 3 -46.84 -27.55 50.31
N MET A 4 -46.61 -27.52 48.99
CA MET A 4 -46.95 -26.40 48.08
C MET A 4 -46.28 -25.10 48.57
N ILE A 5 -45.29 -24.49 47.88
CA ILE A 5 -45.42 -23.62 46.70
C ILE A 5 -44.01 -23.04 46.45
N LEU A 6 -43.44 -23.23 45.25
CA LEU A 6 -43.22 -22.18 44.25
C LEU A 6 -42.15 -21.14 44.64
N ILE A 7 -41.00 -21.18 43.98
CA ILE A 7 -40.42 -20.05 43.24
C ILE A 7 -39.63 -20.68 42.09
N LEU A 8 -40.40 -21.07 41.07
CA LEU A 8 -40.01 -20.91 39.69
C LEU A 8 -40.32 -19.44 39.40
N PHE A 9 -39.31 -18.62 39.12
CA PHE A 9 -39.35 -17.53 38.14
C PHE A 9 -38.13 -16.62 38.30
N LEU A 10 -37.38 -16.49 37.20
CA LEU A 10 -36.65 -15.31 36.74
C LEU A 10 -35.51 -14.77 37.66
N ALA A 11 -34.29 -14.59 37.19
CA ALA A 11 -33.87 -14.25 35.85
C ALA A 11 -32.48 -14.82 35.62
N VAL A 12 -32.37 -15.59 34.53
CA VAL A 12 -31.31 -15.48 33.52
C VAL A 12 -30.03 -14.90 34.12
N LEU A 13 -29.22 -15.79 34.67
CA LEU A 13 -27.78 -15.56 34.72
C LEU A 13 -27.40 -15.34 33.27
N VAL A 14 -27.23 -14.07 32.92
CA VAL A 14 -26.77 -13.62 31.62
C VAL A 14 -25.37 -14.19 31.47
N ILE A 15 -25.30 -15.42 30.97
CA ILE A 15 -24.21 -15.86 30.11
C ILE A 15 -24.39 -14.96 28.89
N LEU A 16 -23.88 -13.74 28.99
CA LEU A 16 -23.61 -12.93 27.81
C LEU A 16 -22.66 -13.81 27.01
N PRO A 17 -23.03 -14.32 25.82
CA PRO A 17 -22.00 -14.58 24.85
C PRO A 17 -21.33 -13.21 24.69
N ALA A 18 -20.07 -13.12 25.10
CA ALA A 18 -19.22 -12.05 24.61
C ALA A 18 -19.49 -11.95 23.10
N PRO A 19 -19.73 -10.75 22.54
CA PRO A 19 -19.88 -10.63 21.10
C PRO A 19 -18.70 -11.37 20.47
N PRO A 20 -18.89 -12.15 19.40
CA PRO A 20 -17.79 -12.84 18.76
C PRO A 20 -16.86 -11.77 18.18
N GLY A 21 -15.94 -11.27 19.00
CA GLY A 21 -14.75 -10.60 18.56
C GLY A 21 -14.01 -11.68 17.83
N ARG A 22 -14.19 -11.72 16.49
CA ARG A 22 -13.61 -12.64 15.52
C ARG A 22 -12.42 -13.41 16.10
N ALA A 23 -12.72 -14.52 16.78
CA ALA A 23 -11.76 -15.61 16.82
C ALA A 23 -11.66 -15.98 15.34
N GLU A 24 -10.49 -15.76 14.74
CA GLU A 24 -10.18 -16.31 13.42
C GLU A 24 -10.53 -17.80 13.51
N ALA A 25 -11.67 -18.18 12.94
CA ALA A 25 -12.08 -19.56 12.92
C ALA A 25 -10.94 -20.30 12.23
N ALA A 26 -10.30 -21.23 12.94
CA ALA A 26 -9.22 -22.01 12.37
C ALA A 26 -9.80 -22.73 11.15
N MET A 27 -9.32 -22.39 9.96
CA MET A 27 -9.75 -23.05 8.72
C MET A 27 -9.53 -24.54 8.87
N SER A 28 -10.52 -25.33 8.46
CA SER A 28 -10.36 -26.78 8.41
C SER A 28 -9.24 -27.16 7.42
N TYR A 29 -8.70 -28.37 7.57
CA TYR A 29 -7.70 -28.87 6.63
C TYR A 29 -8.23 -28.92 5.19
N GLU A 30 -9.52 -29.25 5.01
CA GLU A 30 -10.18 -29.28 3.70
C GLU A 30 -10.32 -27.88 3.11
N GLU A 31 -10.72 -26.89 3.91
CA GLU A 31 -10.78 -25.48 3.50
C GLU A 31 -9.39 -24.96 3.09
N LEU A 32 -8.35 -25.31 3.85
CA LEU A 32 -6.97 -24.99 3.50
C LEU A 32 -6.57 -25.64 2.16
N LEU A 33 -6.81 -26.94 1.98
CA LEU A 33 -6.50 -27.64 0.73
C LEU A 33 -7.22 -27.02 -0.48
N GLU A 34 -8.48 -26.63 -0.33
CA GLU A 34 -9.25 -25.98 -1.39
C GLU A 34 -8.64 -24.62 -1.77
N VAL A 35 -8.30 -23.80 -0.78
CA VAL A 35 -7.67 -22.49 -1.00
C VAL A 35 -6.30 -22.63 -1.69
N TYR A 36 -5.46 -23.56 -1.25
CA TYR A 36 -4.14 -23.79 -1.86
C TYR A 36 -4.25 -24.41 -3.27
N SER A 37 -5.23 -25.29 -3.51
CA SER A 37 -5.51 -25.82 -4.84
C SER A 37 -5.91 -24.70 -5.81
N ARG A 38 -6.82 -23.80 -5.38
CA ARG A 38 -7.18 -22.61 -6.18
C ARG A 38 -5.98 -21.72 -6.47
N LYS A 39 -5.07 -21.52 -5.51
CA LYS A 39 -3.82 -20.77 -5.75
C LYS A 39 -2.99 -21.43 -6.86
N PHE A 40 -2.80 -22.75 -6.79
CA PHE A 40 -2.01 -23.48 -7.77
C PHE A 40 -2.62 -23.41 -9.17
N GLU A 41 -3.95 -23.56 -9.28
CA GLU A 41 -4.69 -23.48 -10.54
C GLU A 41 -4.67 -22.08 -11.16
N ASN A 42 -4.76 -21.03 -10.33
CA ASN A 42 -4.81 -19.65 -10.81
C ASN A 42 -3.43 -19.06 -11.11
N ARG A 43 -2.36 -19.62 -10.56
CA ARG A 43 -0.99 -19.14 -10.80
C ARG A 43 -0.63 -19.00 -12.29
N PRO A 44 -0.76 -20.03 -13.16
CA PRO A 44 -0.43 -19.87 -14.58
C PRO A 44 -1.34 -18.85 -15.28
N LYS A 45 -2.60 -18.70 -14.84
CA LYS A 45 -3.54 -17.72 -15.40
C LYS A 45 -3.19 -16.30 -14.97
N ALA A 46 -2.76 -16.11 -13.73
CA ALA A 46 -2.28 -14.84 -13.20
C ALA A 46 -0.97 -14.42 -13.88
N GLU A 47 -0.05 -15.36 -14.11
CA GLU A 47 1.18 -15.13 -14.88
C GLU A 47 0.85 -14.74 -16.33
N ALA A 48 -0.10 -15.42 -16.99
CA ALA A 48 -0.58 -15.05 -18.31
C ALA A 48 -1.22 -13.65 -18.34
N LEU A 49 -2.08 -13.33 -17.37
CA LEU A 49 -2.68 -12.00 -17.24
C LEU A 49 -1.62 -10.92 -17.07
N ARG A 50 -0.61 -11.14 -16.22
CA ARG A 50 0.49 -10.20 -16.02
C ARG A 50 1.23 -9.93 -17.33
N SER A 51 1.52 -10.97 -18.12
CA SER A 51 2.18 -10.85 -19.43
C SER A 51 1.33 -10.04 -20.41
N THR A 52 0.04 -10.36 -20.54
CA THR A 52 -0.88 -9.60 -21.42
C THR A 52 -0.97 -8.12 -21.02
N LEU A 53 -1.07 -7.83 -19.72
CA LEU A 53 -1.10 -6.44 -19.25
C LEU A 53 0.20 -5.70 -19.57
N LEU A 54 1.36 -6.36 -19.44
CA LEU A 54 2.65 -5.74 -19.78
C LEU A 54 2.80 -5.46 -21.28
N GLU A 55 2.24 -6.30 -22.14
CA GLU A 55 2.19 -6.05 -23.59
C GLU A 55 1.31 -4.85 -23.96
N MET A 56 0.27 -4.57 -23.16
CA MET A 56 -0.62 -3.41 -23.31
C MET A 56 -0.07 -2.12 -22.70
N ALA A 57 1.02 -2.21 -21.92
CA ALA A 57 1.56 -1.06 -21.22
C ALA A 57 2.09 -0.02 -22.22
N TRP A 58 1.89 1.26 -21.89
CA TRP A 58 2.41 2.33 -22.73
C TRP A 58 3.94 2.32 -22.74
N ASP A 59 4.51 2.54 -23.92
CA ASP A 59 5.93 2.84 -24.06
C ASP A 59 6.16 4.32 -23.71
N SER A 60 6.31 4.60 -22.42
CA SER A 60 6.39 5.96 -21.89
C SER A 60 7.31 6.05 -20.68
N GLY A 61 7.79 7.27 -20.40
CA GLY A 61 8.65 7.54 -19.26
C GLY A 61 7.95 7.39 -17.90
N GLY A 62 8.73 7.15 -16.86
CA GLY A 62 8.25 6.91 -15.49
C GLY A 62 7.24 7.96 -14.96
N PRO A 63 7.48 9.28 -15.10
CA PRO A 63 6.51 10.29 -14.67
C PRO A 63 5.16 10.21 -15.39
N THR A 64 5.16 9.91 -16.69
CA THR A 64 3.92 9.74 -17.48
C THR A 64 3.15 8.50 -17.02
N LEU A 65 3.85 7.38 -16.80
CA LEU A 65 3.25 6.17 -16.23
C LEU A 65 2.70 6.41 -14.82
N LEU A 66 3.42 7.16 -13.98
CA LEU A 66 2.93 7.52 -12.64
C LEU A 66 1.65 8.37 -12.70
N GLY A 67 1.54 9.26 -13.68
CA GLY A 67 0.32 10.03 -13.91
C GLY A 67 -0.84 9.13 -14.34
N SER A 68 -0.60 8.21 -15.28
CA SER A 68 -1.66 7.37 -15.85
C SER A 68 -2.26 6.38 -14.87
N ILE A 69 -1.47 5.78 -13.97
CA ILE A 69 -2.03 4.86 -12.95
C ILE A 69 -2.96 5.55 -11.95
N LYS A 70 -2.89 6.88 -11.85
CA LYS A 70 -3.70 7.71 -10.95
C LYS A 70 -4.93 8.30 -11.64
N ASP A 71 -5.04 8.15 -12.96
CA ASP A 71 -6.09 8.77 -13.76
C ASP A 71 -7.39 7.95 -13.69
N PRO A 72 -8.45 8.44 -13.02
CA PRO A 72 -9.72 7.72 -12.93
C PRO A 72 -10.45 7.62 -14.27
N GLY A 73 -10.05 8.40 -15.29
CA GLY A 73 -10.59 8.31 -16.64
C GLY A 73 -10.07 7.11 -17.43
N LEU A 74 -8.99 6.46 -16.97
CA LEU A 74 -8.45 5.26 -17.61
C LEU A 74 -9.08 3.98 -17.07
N PRO A 75 -9.36 2.99 -17.95
CA PRO A 75 -9.89 1.71 -17.52
C PRO A 75 -8.91 0.99 -16.57
N PRO A 76 -9.40 0.19 -15.61
CA PRO A 76 -8.56 -0.54 -14.67
C PRO A 76 -7.46 -1.37 -15.35
N GLU A 77 -7.73 -1.98 -16.50
CA GLU A 77 -6.77 -2.75 -17.29
C GLU A 77 -5.57 -1.90 -17.73
N GLN A 78 -5.82 -0.71 -18.26
CA GLN A 78 -4.75 0.17 -18.71
C GLN A 78 -3.94 0.72 -17.53
N ARG A 79 -4.60 1.03 -16.40
CA ARG A 79 -3.93 1.45 -15.17
C ARG A 79 -3.05 0.31 -14.63
N ALA A 80 -3.55 -0.92 -14.60
CA ALA A 80 -2.78 -2.08 -14.18
C ALA A 80 -1.58 -2.35 -15.11
N ALA A 81 -1.79 -2.27 -16.42
CA ALA A 81 -0.73 -2.40 -17.43
C ALA A 81 0.39 -1.38 -17.23
N ASN A 82 0.04 -0.09 -17.18
CA ASN A 82 1.00 0.99 -16.97
C ASN A 82 1.70 0.90 -15.61
N GLY A 83 0.97 0.44 -14.58
CA GLY A 83 1.50 0.25 -13.24
C GLY A 83 2.50 -0.89 -13.13
N LEU A 84 2.21 -2.04 -13.74
CA LEU A 84 3.16 -3.15 -13.86
C LEU A 84 4.44 -2.70 -14.58
N LYS A 85 4.31 -1.93 -15.67
CA LYS A 85 5.47 -1.37 -16.38
C LYS A 85 6.26 -0.40 -15.51
N LEU A 86 5.58 0.46 -14.76
CA LEU A 86 6.25 1.38 -13.84
C LEU A 86 7.01 0.63 -12.73
N ILE A 87 6.47 -0.49 -12.25
CA ILE A 87 7.16 -1.36 -11.28
C ILE A 87 8.45 -1.93 -11.91
N GLU A 88 8.41 -2.40 -13.16
CA GLU A 88 9.62 -2.88 -13.87
C GLU A 88 10.68 -1.78 -14.08
N VAL A 89 10.24 -0.54 -14.26
CA VAL A 89 11.13 0.62 -14.41
C VAL A 89 11.77 1.05 -13.08
N LEU A 90 11.02 0.99 -11.98
CA LEU A 90 11.45 1.54 -10.69
C LEU A 90 12.22 0.54 -9.83
N PHE A 91 11.75 -0.71 -9.77
CA PHE A 91 12.30 -1.71 -8.87
C PHE A 91 13.39 -2.52 -9.58
N PRO A 92 14.49 -2.87 -8.90
CA PRO A 92 15.47 -3.78 -9.47
C PRO A 92 14.83 -5.10 -9.90
N ASN A 93 14.96 -5.45 -11.19
CA ASN A 93 14.31 -6.60 -11.82
C ASN A 93 12.77 -6.61 -11.70
N GLY A 94 12.14 -5.44 -11.49
CA GLY A 94 10.69 -5.33 -11.28
C GLY A 94 10.18 -5.98 -10.00
N ASP A 95 11.04 -6.18 -8.99
CA ASP A 95 10.72 -6.88 -7.75
C ASP A 95 10.43 -5.91 -6.57
N PRO A 96 9.17 -5.79 -6.12
CA PRO A 96 8.81 -4.95 -4.98
C PRO A 96 9.51 -5.31 -3.66
N ALA A 97 10.02 -6.53 -3.51
CA ALA A 97 10.78 -6.93 -2.32
C ALA A 97 12.13 -6.21 -2.20
N ARG A 98 12.57 -5.51 -3.25
CA ARG A 98 13.82 -4.74 -3.29
C ARG A 98 13.60 -3.24 -3.16
N TRP A 99 12.49 -2.84 -2.55
CA TRP A 99 12.12 -1.43 -2.40
C TRP A 99 13.24 -0.56 -1.81
N GLU A 100 14.02 -1.07 -0.84
CA GLU A 100 15.12 -0.33 -0.22
C GLU A 100 16.26 0.04 -1.19
N ARG A 101 16.31 -0.58 -2.37
CA ARG A 101 17.29 -0.26 -3.42
C ARG A 101 16.80 0.80 -4.40
N VAL A 102 15.50 1.13 -4.38
CA VAL A 102 14.96 2.23 -5.18
C VAL A 102 15.55 3.53 -4.64
N SER A 103 16.06 4.36 -5.54
CA SER A 103 16.75 5.61 -5.17
C SER A 103 16.68 6.66 -6.28
N GLY A 104 16.91 7.90 -5.90
CA GLY A 104 16.97 9.05 -6.78
C GLY A 104 15.63 9.74 -7.02
N PHE A 105 15.67 10.73 -7.90
CA PHE A 105 14.54 11.56 -8.29
C PHE A 105 14.36 11.53 -9.81
N TRP A 106 13.14 11.76 -10.30
CA TRP A 106 12.97 12.14 -11.70
C TRP A 106 13.30 13.64 -11.86
N SER A 107 14.18 13.96 -12.80
CA SER A 107 14.53 15.33 -13.19
C SER A 107 13.32 16.03 -13.80
N GLY A 108 13.15 17.33 -13.53
CA GLY A 108 11.96 18.10 -13.88
C GLY A 108 11.09 18.30 -12.64
N PRO A 109 10.02 17.51 -12.42
CA PRO A 109 9.15 17.69 -11.27
C PRO A 109 9.79 17.31 -9.92
N MET A 110 11.07 16.89 -9.90
CA MET A 110 11.81 16.50 -8.68
C MET A 110 10.98 15.58 -7.77
N ILE A 111 10.50 14.46 -8.31
CA ILE A 111 9.67 13.49 -7.57
C ILE A 111 10.58 12.38 -7.02
N PRO A 112 10.52 12.06 -5.71
CA PRO A 112 11.28 10.95 -5.14
C PRO A 112 10.81 9.60 -5.70
N LYS A 113 11.73 8.87 -6.36
CA LYS A 113 11.43 7.54 -6.90
C LYS A 113 11.02 6.51 -5.83
N PRO A 114 11.60 6.51 -4.60
CA PRO A 114 11.17 5.57 -3.56
C PRO A 114 9.69 5.74 -3.15
N LEU A 115 9.17 6.98 -3.14
CA LEU A 115 7.75 7.23 -2.88
C LEU A 115 6.90 6.85 -4.10
N ALA A 116 7.39 7.11 -5.31
CA ALA A 116 6.71 6.69 -6.54
C ALA A 116 6.63 5.18 -6.70
N ALA A 117 7.60 4.44 -6.15
CA ALA A 117 7.60 2.99 -6.12
C ALA A 117 6.47 2.44 -5.22
N PHE A 118 6.17 3.09 -4.09
CA PHE A 118 4.97 2.75 -3.32
C PHE A 118 3.69 3.03 -4.09
N ASP A 119 3.57 4.22 -4.69
CA ASP A 119 2.41 4.57 -5.53
C ASP A 119 2.23 3.55 -6.65
N ALA A 120 3.30 3.17 -7.33
CA ALA A 120 3.28 2.17 -8.39
C ALA A 120 2.66 0.86 -7.89
N VAL A 121 3.10 0.32 -6.75
CA VAL A 121 2.53 -0.92 -6.20
C VAL A 121 1.07 -0.72 -5.79
N PHE A 122 0.75 0.30 -5.00
CA PHE A 122 -0.61 0.48 -4.48
C PHE A 122 -1.63 0.74 -5.59
N PHE A 123 -1.37 1.69 -6.49
CA PHE A 123 -2.31 1.98 -7.59
C PHE A 123 -2.44 0.81 -8.57
N THR A 124 -1.37 0.04 -8.81
CA THR A 124 -1.45 -1.20 -9.62
C THR A 124 -2.33 -2.24 -8.93
N VAL A 125 -2.13 -2.46 -7.63
CA VAL A 125 -2.94 -3.38 -6.83
C VAL A 125 -4.40 -2.96 -6.83
N MET A 126 -4.70 -1.67 -6.62
CA MET A 126 -6.06 -1.14 -6.68
C MET A 126 -6.68 -1.38 -8.06
N ALA A 127 -5.97 -1.02 -9.14
CA ALA A 127 -6.46 -1.23 -10.50
C ALA A 127 -6.73 -2.71 -10.81
N LEU A 128 -5.84 -3.63 -10.40
CA LEU A 128 -6.06 -5.07 -10.54
C LEU A 128 -7.30 -5.57 -9.77
N LEU A 129 -7.57 -5.02 -8.58
CA LEU A 129 -8.73 -5.39 -7.77
C LEU A 129 -10.04 -4.78 -8.25
N GLU A 130 -9.97 -3.73 -9.07
CA GLU A 130 -11.11 -3.10 -9.73
C GLU A 130 -11.50 -3.82 -11.04
N MET A 131 -10.63 -4.69 -11.57
CA MET A 131 -10.91 -5.48 -12.77
C MET A 131 -11.94 -6.59 -12.49
N ASP A 132 -12.86 -6.81 -13.43
CA ASP A 132 -13.77 -7.95 -13.40
C ASP A 132 -13.11 -9.21 -13.97
N ARG A 133 -12.02 -9.65 -13.31
CA ARG A 133 -11.19 -10.79 -13.73
C ARG A 133 -10.78 -11.65 -12.55
N PRO A 134 -11.08 -12.96 -12.55
CA PRO A 134 -10.79 -13.83 -11.40
C PRO A 134 -9.28 -14.02 -11.15
N GLU A 135 -8.44 -13.81 -12.17
CA GLU A 135 -6.98 -13.90 -12.03
C GLU A 135 -6.34 -12.66 -11.39
N ALA A 136 -6.97 -11.49 -11.50
CA ALA A 136 -6.35 -10.22 -11.12
C ALA A 136 -6.04 -10.08 -9.62
N PRO A 137 -6.89 -10.56 -8.69
CA PRO A 137 -6.56 -10.58 -7.27
C PRO A 137 -5.30 -11.37 -6.93
N TRP A 138 -4.95 -12.40 -7.70
CA TRP A 138 -3.73 -13.18 -7.49
C TRP A 138 -2.48 -12.39 -7.89
N VAL A 139 -2.51 -11.67 -9.02
CA VAL A 139 -1.43 -10.77 -9.42
C VAL A 139 -1.26 -9.65 -8.37
N ALA A 140 -2.37 -9.07 -7.91
CA ALA A 140 -2.37 -8.03 -6.89
C ALA A 140 -1.80 -8.54 -5.56
N GLN A 141 -2.18 -9.75 -5.17
CA GLN A 141 -1.64 -10.42 -3.99
C GLN A 141 -0.14 -10.61 -4.08
N ASP A 142 0.38 -11.11 -5.21
CA ASP A 142 1.81 -11.35 -5.39
C ASP A 142 2.62 -10.05 -5.30
N LEU A 143 2.15 -8.96 -5.90
CA LEU A 143 2.81 -7.64 -5.81
C LEU A 143 2.87 -7.14 -4.37
N LEU A 144 1.76 -7.21 -3.63
CA LEU A 144 1.69 -6.70 -2.26
C LEU A 144 2.47 -7.61 -1.29
N GLN A 145 2.51 -8.92 -1.53
CA GLN A 145 3.35 -9.85 -0.78
C GLN A 145 4.84 -9.63 -1.04
N ALA A 146 5.23 -9.36 -2.29
CA ALA A 146 6.60 -8.99 -2.62
C ALA A 146 6.99 -7.71 -1.87
N LEU A 147 6.16 -6.66 -1.88
CA LEU A 147 6.42 -5.42 -1.14
C LEU A 147 6.54 -5.67 0.37
N ARG A 148 5.66 -6.50 0.94
CA ARG A 148 5.70 -6.91 2.37
C ARG A 148 7.01 -7.61 2.74
N SER A 149 7.69 -8.23 1.79
CA SER A 149 8.92 -8.97 2.05
C SER A 149 10.13 -8.06 2.28
N SER A 150 10.07 -6.78 1.86
CA SER A 150 11.01 -5.75 2.32
C SER A 150 10.59 -5.26 3.70
N SER A 151 11.43 -5.45 4.71
CA SER A 151 11.14 -5.06 6.10
C SER A 151 10.91 -3.55 6.23
N ALA A 152 11.68 -2.75 5.50
CA ALA A 152 11.54 -1.29 5.47
C ALA A 152 10.22 -0.87 4.81
N ALA A 153 9.88 -1.45 3.65
CA ALA A 153 8.60 -1.20 2.99
C ALA A 153 7.41 -1.64 3.86
N ALA A 154 7.49 -2.79 4.51
CA ALA A 154 6.44 -3.27 5.41
C ALA A 154 6.22 -2.32 6.59
N LEU A 155 7.27 -1.78 7.19
CA LEU A 155 7.16 -0.81 8.28
C LEU A 155 6.54 0.51 7.80
N LEU A 156 7.05 1.02 6.68
CA LEU A 156 6.69 2.34 6.18
C LEU A 156 5.33 2.37 5.49
N ALA A 157 4.99 1.38 4.68
CA ALA A 157 3.81 1.42 3.82
C ALA A 157 2.67 0.50 4.26
N LEU A 158 2.92 -0.54 5.07
CA LEU A 158 1.89 -1.51 5.47
C LEU A 158 1.54 -1.42 6.97
N ARG A 159 2.52 -1.18 7.84
CA ARG A 159 2.28 -0.93 9.28
C ARG A 159 1.91 0.52 9.58
N THR A 160 2.30 1.44 8.71
CA THR A 160 1.83 2.83 8.69
C THR A 160 1.17 3.07 7.34
N ALA A 161 -0.01 2.51 7.17
CA ALA A 161 -0.62 2.35 5.85
C ALA A 161 -1.42 3.57 5.41
N PRO A 162 -1.57 3.82 4.10
CA PRO A 162 -2.47 4.86 3.62
C PRO A 162 -3.93 4.44 3.85
N ALA A 163 -4.84 5.42 3.80
CA ALA A 163 -6.28 5.23 4.02
C ALA A 163 -6.93 4.15 3.12
N GLU A 164 -6.36 3.90 1.94
CA GLU A 164 -6.84 2.92 0.96
C GLU A 164 -6.49 1.46 1.34
N TYR A 165 -5.48 1.25 2.19
CA TYR A 165 -4.97 -0.09 2.50
C TYR A 165 -6.01 -1.06 3.10
N PRO A 166 -6.91 -0.66 4.03
CA PRO A 166 -7.95 -1.56 4.53
C PRO A 166 -8.88 -2.09 3.44
N TRP A 167 -9.23 -1.25 2.46
CA TRP A 167 -10.03 -1.68 1.31
C TRP A 167 -9.25 -2.69 0.44
N ILE A 168 -7.97 -2.42 0.17
CA ILE A 168 -7.09 -3.34 -0.58
C ILE A 168 -7.05 -4.72 0.08
N VAL A 169 -6.80 -4.77 1.39
CA VAL A 169 -6.74 -6.02 2.15
C VAL A 169 -8.06 -6.77 2.09
N GLY A 170 -9.18 -6.07 2.32
CA GLY A 170 -10.51 -6.69 2.25
C GLY A 170 -10.86 -7.23 0.86
N ALA A 171 -10.49 -6.50 -0.20
CA ALA A 171 -10.69 -6.92 -1.59
C ALA A 171 -9.81 -8.13 -1.95
N LEU A 172 -8.56 -8.18 -1.49
CA LEU A 172 -7.67 -9.33 -1.64
C LEU A 172 -8.21 -10.56 -0.93
N GLU A 173 -8.62 -10.43 0.33
CA GLU A 173 -9.20 -11.53 1.10
C GLU A 173 -10.47 -12.06 0.44
N LYS A 174 -11.33 -11.18 -0.09
CA LYS A 174 -12.51 -11.58 -0.87
C LYS A 174 -12.14 -12.28 -2.18
N GLY A 175 -11.13 -11.80 -2.89
CA GLY A 175 -10.74 -12.28 -4.22
C GLY A 175 -9.95 -13.59 -4.20
N THR A 176 -9.09 -13.80 -3.21
CA THR A 176 -8.22 -14.99 -3.13
C THR A 176 -8.64 -15.98 -2.05
N GLY A 177 -9.36 -15.53 -1.02
CA GLY A 177 -9.66 -16.34 0.17
C GLY A 177 -8.42 -16.76 0.96
N LEU A 178 -7.22 -16.22 0.62
CA LEU A 178 -5.95 -16.67 1.17
C LEU A 178 -5.14 -15.47 1.67
N PRO A 179 -5.20 -15.10 2.96
CA PRO A 179 -4.24 -14.15 3.49
C PRO A 179 -2.82 -14.74 3.46
N PRO A 180 -1.76 -13.91 3.42
CA PRO A 180 -0.40 -14.40 3.58
C PRO A 180 -0.21 -15.05 4.96
N LEU A 181 0.80 -15.91 5.10
CA LEU A 181 1.15 -16.48 6.40
C LEU A 181 1.40 -15.36 7.44
N GLY A 182 0.72 -15.45 8.59
CA GLY A 182 0.74 -14.42 9.64
C GLY A 182 -0.13 -13.19 9.34
N GLY A 183 -0.97 -13.25 8.30
CA GLY A 183 -1.91 -12.20 7.93
C GLY A 183 -1.27 -10.95 7.31
N TRP A 184 -2.14 -10.09 6.80
CA TRP A 184 -1.76 -8.74 6.39
C TRP A 184 -1.40 -7.89 7.61
N PRO A 185 -0.32 -7.08 7.57
CA PRO A 185 0.04 -6.22 8.69
C PRO A 185 -1.12 -5.31 9.13
N ARG A 186 -1.57 -5.46 10.39
CA ARG A 186 -2.54 -4.54 10.99
C ARG A 186 -1.80 -3.29 11.47
N GLY A 187 -1.80 -2.25 10.63
CA GLY A 187 -1.09 -1.00 10.84
C GLY A 187 -1.96 0.17 11.31
N LYS A 188 -1.30 1.25 11.75
CA LYS A 188 -1.94 2.56 11.92
C LYS A 188 -2.22 3.14 10.53
N VAL A 189 -3.44 3.58 10.28
CA VAL A 189 -3.77 4.37 9.08
C VAL A 189 -3.20 5.78 9.25
N ARG A 190 -2.39 6.23 8.29
CA ARG A 190 -1.79 7.57 8.27
C ARG A 190 -1.67 8.08 6.84
N GLY A 191 -2.21 9.27 6.61
CA GLY A 191 -2.22 9.88 5.27
C GLY A 191 -3.10 9.12 4.26
N LYS A 192 -2.93 9.46 3.00
CA LYS A 192 -3.64 8.89 1.85
C LYS A 192 -2.72 8.85 0.64
N LEU A 193 -3.08 8.04 -0.35
CA LEU A 193 -2.40 8.06 -1.64
C LEU A 193 -2.79 9.35 -2.42
N PRO A 194 -1.92 9.83 -3.34
CA PRO A 194 -0.57 9.35 -3.62
C PRO A 194 0.48 9.80 -2.57
N PHE A 195 1.55 9.04 -2.43
CA PHE A 195 2.73 9.43 -1.66
C PHE A 195 3.69 10.29 -2.48
N ALA A 196 3.89 9.95 -3.75
CA ALA A 196 4.88 10.60 -4.58
C ALA A 196 4.37 11.95 -5.07
N HIS A 197 5.00 13.01 -4.56
CA HIS A 197 4.75 14.38 -4.97
C HIS A 197 6.06 15.08 -5.35
N PRO A 198 5.99 16.05 -6.28
CA PRO A 198 7.08 16.99 -6.54
C PRO A 198 7.56 17.69 -5.26
N VAL A 199 8.87 17.91 -5.15
CA VAL A 199 9.41 18.85 -4.15
C VAL A 199 9.09 20.27 -4.61
N ARG A 200 8.15 20.93 -3.94
CA ARG A 200 7.67 22.28 -4.32
C ARG A 200 7.75 23.34 -3.21
N SER A 201 8.19 22.96 -2.03
CA SER A 201 8.16 23.86 -0.88
C SER A 201 9.35 23.62 0.03
N VAL A 202 9.67 24.61 0.85
CA VAL A 202 10.71 24.52 1.88
C VAL A 202 10.09 24.34 3.26
N ILE A 203 10.85 23.76 4.18
CA ILE A 203 10.50 23.65 5.59
C ILE A 203 11.78 23.69 6.42
N THR A 204 11.74 24.25 7.63
CA THR A 204 12.88 24.15 8.54
C THR A 204 12.94 22.77 9.19
N GLU A 205 14.13 22.33 9.59
CA GLU A 205 14.30 21.04 10.28
C GLU A 205 13.43 20.95 11.54
N THR A 206 13.42 22.00 12.37
CA THR A 206 12.59 22.07 13.58
C THR A 206 11.10 21.92 13.27
N GLN A 207 10.63 22.56 12.19
CA GLN A 207 9.23 22.42 11.77
C GLN A 207 8.91 21.01 11.27
N ALA A 208 9.80 20.39 10.49
CA ALA A 208 9.64 19.01 10.03
C ALA A 208 9.59 18.02 11.20
N GLN A 209 10.47 18.16 12.19
CA GLN A 209 10.46 17.37 13.43
C GLN A 209 9.17 17.58 14.23
N SER A 210 8.75 18.84 14.43
CA SER A 210 7.52 19.16 15.19
C SER A 210 6.24 18.61 14.57
N ARG A 211 6.28 18.25 13.28
CA ARG A 211 5.16 17.71 12.51
C ARG A 211 5.29 16.20 12.27
N ASP A 212 6.22 15.53 12.94
CA ASP A 212 6.50 14.10 12.78
C ASP A 212 6.65 13.66 11.31
N MET A 213 7.31 14.50 10.51
CA MET A 213 7.57 14.21 9.09
C MET A 213 8.67 13.15 8.95
N GLN A 214 8.58 12.35 7.89
CA GLN A 214 9.65 11.40 7.55
C GLN A 214 10.72 12.11 6.73
N PHE A 215 11.92 12.29 7.28
CA PHE A 215 13.04 12.81 6.50
C PHE A 215 13.44 11.85 5.38
N LEU A 216 13.93 12.41 4.27
CA LEU A 216 14.50 11.68 3.15
C LEU A 216 15.93 12.16 2.89
N ASN A 217 16.82 11.21 2.57
CA ASN A 217 18.19 11.51 2.16
C ASN A 217 18.24 12.15 0.75
N SER A 218 19.44 12.49 0.26
CA SER A 218 19.64 13.08 -1.07
C SER A 218 19.21 12.18 -2.23
N ALA A 219 18.93 10.90 -1.97
CA ALA A 219 18.40 9.94 -2.92
C ALA A 219 16.89 9.70 -2.74
N GLY A 220 16.19 10.50 -1.92
CA GLY A 220 14.75 10.42 -1.72
C GLY A 220 14.29 9.22 -0.89
N GLN A 221 15.23 8.53 -0.22
CA GLN A 221 14.94 7.38 0.62
C GLN A 221 14.74 7.84 2.08
N PRO A 222 13.81 7.22 2.83
CA PRO A 222 13.62 7.50 4.25
C PRO A 222 14.90 7.37 5.06
N ALA A 223 15.18 8.38 5.87
CA ALA A 223 16.36 8.47 6.72
C ALA A 223 16.02 9.17 8.05
N PRO A 224 16.85 9.05 9.10
CA PRO A 224 16.65 9.77 10.36
C PRO A 224 16.71 11.31 10.21
N GLY A 225 17.42 11.78 9.18
CA GLY A 225 17.54 13.19 8.79
C GLY A 225 17.91 13.30 7.31
N GLY A 226 17.85 14.50 6.74
CA GLY A 226 18.25 14.71 5.35
C GLY A 226 17.70 15.99 4.73
N PRO A 227 18.09 16.29 3.47
CA PRO A 227 17.75 17.53 2.78
C PRO A 227 16.29 17.62 2.34
N TYR A 228 15.48 16.59 2.56
CA TYR A 228 14.06 16.58 2.24
C TYR A 228 13.23 16.02 3.40
N ALA A 229 11.96 16.40 3.46
CA ALA A 229 11.00 15.91 4.42
C ALA A 229 9.68 15.54 3.74
N TRP A 230 9.15 14.36 4.06
CA TRP A 230 7.89 13.85 3.58
C TRP A 230 6.81 14.00 4.66
N ASP A 231 5.87 14.91 4.42
CA ASP A 231 4.64 15.05 5.18
C ASP A 231 3.63 14.01 4.69
N ARG A 232 3.55 12.90 5.41
CA ARG A 232 2.66 11.79 5.09
C ARG A 232 1.19 12.16 5.22
N ASP A 233 0.86 13.03 6.18
CA ASP A 233 -0.52 13.38 6.49
C ASP A 233 -1.10 14.28 5.41
N ARG A 234 -0.28 15.17 4.85
CA ARG A 234 -0.68 16.07 3.76
C ARG A 234 -0.32 15.57 2.36
N GLY A 235 0.46 14.50 2.25
CA GLY A 235 0.98 14.02 0.97
C GLY A 235 1.88 15.06 0.30
N ARG A 236 2.81 15.68 1.04
CA ARG A 236 3.71 16.72 0.48
C ARG A 236 5.16 16.36 0.74
N VAL A 237 6.03 16.77 -0.17
CA VAL A 237 7.49 16.65 -0.01
C VAL A 237 8.10 18.04 -0.01
N TYR A 238 8.91 18.31 1.00
CA TYR A 238 9.57 19.58 1.25
C TYR A 238 11.07 19.44 1.12
N ARG A 239 11.75 20.51 0.71
CA ARG A 239 13.18 20.70 0.91
C ARG A 239 13.42 21.23 2.32
N VAL A 240 14.37 20.63 3.03
CA VAL A 240 14.75 21.07 4.38
C VAL A 240 15.81 22.16 4.26
N ILE A 241 15.62 23.26 5.00
CA ILE A 241 16.54 24.40 5.07
C ILE A 241 16.90 24.69 6.54
N GLU A 242 18.08 25.25 6.78
CA GLU A 242 18.46 25.73 8.11
C GLU A 242 17.96 27.17 8.31
N PRO A 243 17.64 27.61 9.54
CA PRO A 243 17.20 28.99 9.80
C PRO A 243 18.20 30.07 9.35
N SER A 244 19.50 29.74 9.21
CA SER A 244 20.48 30.65 8.62
C SER A 244 20.34 30.83 7.11
N ASP A 245 19.58 29.96 6.44
CA ASP A 245 19.27 30.01 4.99
C ASP A 245 18.03 30.90 4.67
N ASP A 246 17.47 31.58 5.67
CA ASP A 246 16.29 32.47 5.59
C ASP A 246 16.46 33.65 4.60
N GLN A 247 17.62 33.79 3.96
CA GLN A 247 17.90 34.87 3.01
C GLN A 247 17.46 34.56 1.55
N TYR A 248 16.83 33.41 1.26
CA TYR A 248 16.52 33.01 -0.13
C TYR A 248 15.13 32.41 -0.40
N TRP A 249 14.17 32.54 0.54
CA TRP A 249 12.83 31.91 0.43
C TRP A 249 11.96 32.42 -0.74
N TRP A 250 12.34 33.52 -1.39
CA TRP A 250 11.64 34.12 -2.53
C TRP A 250 12.12 33.61 -3.92
N ILE A 251 13.03 32.63 -3.99
CA ILE A 251 13.64 32.18 -5.27
C ILE A 251 12.97 30.91 -5.87
N LEU A 252 11.97 30.32 -5.22
CA LEU A 252 11.26 29.18 -5.83
C LEU A 252 10.02 29.67 -6.61
N PRO A 253 9.92 29.41 -7.92
CA PRO A 253 8.71 29.72 -8.68
C PRO A 253 7.57 28.76 -8.31
N ASP A 254 6.35 29.30 -8.27
CA ASP A 254 5.08 28.62 -7.96
C ASP A 254 4.79 27.36 -8.81
#